data_AF-A0A6P3Z4N6-F1
#
_entry.id   AF-A0A6P3Z4N6-F1
#
_cell.length_a   1.000
_cell.length_b   1.000
_cell.length_c   1.000
_cell.angle_alpha   90.00
_cell.angle_beta   90.00
_cell.angle_gamma   90.00
#
_symmetry.space_group_name_H-M   'P 1'
#
loop_
_entity.id
_entity.type
_entity.pdbx_description
1 polymer ?
#
loop_
_entity_poly.entity_id
_entity_poly.type
_entity_poly.pdbx_seq_one_letter_code
_entity_poly.pdbx_strand_id
1 'polypeptide(L)'
;MFEHSVSIFLFYLSVSVVVLLRSEDGLLIQTFCRCILVDENDQVVGHETKYNCHLWEKIESGGMLHRAFSVFLFNSKYELLLQQRSATKVTFPLVWTNTCCSHPLYRESELIYEDALGVRNAAQRKLLDELGI
;
A
#
# COMPACT_ATOMS: atom_id res chain seq x y z
N MET A 1 -19.49 -6.93 -13.35
CA MET A 1 -18.62 -7.27 -14.49
C MET A 1 -18.13 -5.95 -15.05
N PHE A 2 -16.93 -5.50 -14.64
CA PHE A 2 -16.41 -4.18 -15.00
C PHE A 2 -15.85 -4.24 -16.43
N GLU A 3 -16.63 -3.78 -17.41
CA GLU A 3 -16.21 -3.69 -18.81
C GLU A 3 -15.21 -2.55 -19.01
N HIS A 4 -14.04 -2.90 -19.55
CA HIS A 4 -13.16 -2.12 -20.42
C HIS A 4 -13.22 -0.59 -20.34
N SER A 5 -12.74 0.01 -19.24
CA SER A 5 -12.04 1.32 -19.20
C SER A 5 -11.73 1.65 -17.73
N VAL A 6 -10.83 0.89 -17.10
CA VAL A 6 -10.37 1.23 -15.75
C VAL A 6 -9.25 2.27 -15.89
N SER A 7 -9.61 3.55 -15.78
CA SER A 7 -8.63 4.62 -15.62
C SER A 7 -8.07 4.55 -14.20
N ILE A 8 -6.90 3.92 -14.04
CA ILE A 8 -6.17 3.88 -12.77
C ILE A 8 -5.48 5.22 -12.60
N PHE A 9 -6.02 6.09 -11.74
CA PHE A 9 -5.33 7.28 -11.28
C PHE A 9 -4.47 6.91 -10.07
N LEU A 10 -3.15 6.86 -10.27
CA LEU A 10 -2.18 6.76 -9.19
C LEU A 10 -1.88 8.18 -8.70
N PHE A 11 -2.39 8.52 -7.53
CA PHE A 11 -1.97 9.74 -6.85
C PHE A 11 -0.69 9.43 -6.07
N TYR A 12 0.43 10.00 -6.51
CA TYR A 12 1.66 10.06 -5.74
C TYR A 12 1.45 11.11 -4.65
N LEU A 13 0.86 10.69 -3.53
CA LEU A 13 0.95 11.47 -2.30
C LEU A 13 2.36 11.27 -1.78
N SER A 14 3.21 12.27 -2.06
CA SER A 14 4.48 12.44 -1.37
C SER A 14 4.23 12.36 0.13
N VAL A 15 4.97 11.47 0.78
CA VAL A 15 5.03 11.24 2.23
C VAL A 15 3.79 10.57 2.84
N SER A 16 3.97 9.30 3.13
CA SER A 16 3.12 8.36 3.86
C SER A 16 2.23 8.98 4.93
N VAL A 17 0.92 8.65 4.91
CA VAL A 17 0.08 8.71 6.11
C VAL A 17 0.59 7.63 7.06
N VAL A 18 1.46 8.02 7.99
CA VAL A 18 1.97 7.15 9.08
C VAL A 18 0.82 6.87 10.05
N VAL A 19 0.59 5.61 10.37
CA VAL A 19 -0.52 5.19 11.23
C VAL A 19 0.03 4.30 12.33
N LEU A 20 -0.22 4.74 13.57
CA LEU A 20 0.23 4.14 14.82
C LEU A 20 -0.45 2.81 15.13
N LEU A 21 0.28 1.85 15.71
CA LEU A 21 -0.31 0.71 16.43
C LEU A 21 0.53 0.27 17.64
N ARG A 22 -0.16 -0.15 18.70
CA ARG A 22 0.27 -1.17 19.68
C ARG A 22 -0.48 -2.47 19.33
N SER A 23 0.20 -3.61 19.30
CA SER A 23 -0.41 -4.89 18.93
C SER A 23 -0.33 -5.88 20.09
N GLU A 24 -1.49 -6.40 20.48
CA GLU A 24 -1.63 -7.74 21.06
C GLU A 24 -2.43 -8.57 20.03
N ASP A 25 -1.78 -9.62 19.53
CA ASP A 25 -2.27 -10.71 18.67
C ASP A 25 -2.85 -10.39 17.27
N GLY A 26 -2.14 -10.80 16.19
CA GLY A 26 -2.73 -10.82 14.83
C GLY A 26 -1.80 -11.13 13.63
N LEU A 27 -1.73 -12.41 13.24
CA LEU A 27 -1.51 -12.97 11.89
C LEU A 27 -0.10 -12.94 11.23
N LEU A 28 0.57 -14.11 11.27
CA LEU A 28 1.87 -14.48 10.66
C LEU A 28 2.05 -14.27 9.14
N ILE A 29 0.99 -14.03 8.38
CA ILE A 29 1.07 -13.95 6.90
C ILE A 29 1.54 -12.56 6.43
N GLN A 30 1.29 -11.51 7.22
CA GLN A 30 1.70 -10.15 6.84
C GLN A 30 3.18 -9.85 7.13
N THR A 31 3.86 -10.68 7.93
CA THR A 31 5.26 -10.49 8.34
C THR A 31 6.28 -10.86 7.27
N PHE A 32 5.94 -11.73 6.30
CA PHE A 32 6.88 -12.16 5.26
C PHE A 32 7.04 -11.17 4.09
N CYS A 33 6.05 -10.30 3.88
CA CYS A 33 6.11 -9.29 2.84
C CYS A 33 7.10 -8.19 3.24
N ARG A 34 8.11 -7.95 2.39
CA ARG A 34 9.10 -6.90 2.58
C ARG A 34 8.70 -5.63 1.85
N CYS A 35 8.56 -4.54 2.58
CA CYS A 35 8.33 -3.20 2.05
C CYS A 35 9.66 -2.58 1.59
N ILE A 36 9.57 -1.67 0.61
CA ILE A 36 10.71 -0.88 0.14
C ILE A 36 10.93 0.29 1.10
N LEU A 37 12.09 0.34 1.76
CA LEU A 37 12.47 1.50 2.57
C LEU A 37 12.97 2.61 1.66
N VAL A 38 12.59 3.84 1.98
CA VAL A 38 12.98 5.02 1.21
C VAL A 38 13.49 6.15 2.12
N ASP A 39 14.22 7.10 1.55
CA ASP A 39 14.48 8.38 2.20
C ASP A 39 13.36 9.40 1.91
N GLU A 40 13.53 10.63 2.39
CA GLU A 40 12.56 11.73 2.19
C GLU A 40 12.41 12.16 0.72
N ASN A 41 13.38 11.82 -0.14
CA ASN A 41 13.36 12.07 -1.57
C ASN A 41 12.85 10.86 -2.37
N ASP A 42 12.20 9.91 -1.68
CA ASP A 42 11.70 8.66 -2.25
C ASP A 42 12.80 7.85 -2.96
N GLN A 43 14.05 7.94 -2.51
CA GLN A 43 15.14 7.09 -3.00
C GLN A 43 15.20 5.80 -2.18
N VAL A 44 15.41 4.66 -2.84
CA VAL A 44 15.44 3.36 -2.16
C VAL A 44 16.69 3.24 -1.30
N VAL A 45 16.51 3.05 0.01
CA VAL A 45 17.61 2.89 0.97
C VAL A 45 17.72 1.47 1.53
N GLY A 46 16.73 0.62 1.28
CA GLY A 46 16.74 -0.77 1.74
C GLY A 46 15.37 -1.41 1.73
N HIS A 47 15.18 -2.37 2.64
CA HIS A 47 13.92 -3.08 2.81
C HIS A 47 13.73 -3.56 4.24
N GLU A 48 12.49 -3.75 4.63
CA GLU A 48 12.13 -4.25 5.95
C GLU A 48 10.76 -4.95 5.89
N THR A 49 10.49 -5.84 6.85
CA THR A 49 9.20 -6.49 7.02
C THR A 49 8.10 -5.46 7.19
N LYS A 50 6.92 -5.73 6.62
CA LYS A 50 5.75 -4.86 6.77
C LYS A 50 5.44 -4.57 8.24
N TYR A 51 5.60 -5.55 9.13
CA TYR A 51 5.39 -5.37 10.56
C TYR A 51 6.28 -4.27 11.13
N ASN A 52 7.60 -4.36 10.94
CA ASN A 52 8.56 -3.38 11.44
C ASN A 52 8.36 -1.99 10.84
N CYS A 53 8.00 -1.91 9.55
CA CYS A 53 7.66 -0.63 8.89
C CYS A 53 6.46 0.10 9.51
N HIS A 54 5.62 -0.59 10.28
CA HIS A 54 4.42 -0.02 10.93
C HIS A 54 4.56 0.06 12.46
N LEU A 55 5.73 -0.26 13.02
CA LEU A 55 6.00 -0.09 14.45
C LEU A 55 6.37 1.36 14.74
N TRP A 56 5.63 1.98 15.67
CA TRP A 56 5.84 3.38 16.05
C TRP A 56 7.28 3.66 16.50
N GLU A 57 7.87 2.77 17.31
CA GLU A 57 9.24 2.92 17.78
C GLU A 57 10.24 3.07 16.63
N LYS A 58 10.08 2.28 15.56
CA LYS A 58 10.98 2.33 14.39
C LYS A 58 10.79 3.58 13.55
N ILE A 59 9.56 4.08 13.49
CA ILE A 59 9.22 5.30 12.76
C ILE A 59 9.75 6.53 13.49
N GLU A 60 9.46 6.65 14.79
CA GLU A 60 9.80 7.82 15.61
C GLU A 60 11.31 7.91 15.87
N SER A 61 11.96 6.82 16.25
CA SER A 61 13.40 6.84 16.61
C SER A 61 14.33 6.70 15.41
N GLY A 62 13.88 6.04 14.34
CA GLY A 62 14.72 5.66 13.21
C GLY A 62 14.39 6.39 11.91
N GLY A 63 13.34 7.22 11.87
CA GLY A 63 12.89 7.86 10.64
C GLY A 63 12.51 6.85 9.55
N MET A 64 11.99 5.69 9.94
CA MET A 64 11.76 4.58 9.01
C MET A 64 10.60 4.88 8.06
N LEU A 65 10.94 5.38 6.86
CA LEU A 65 10.01 5.61 5.77
C LEU A 65 9.98 4.42 4.81
N HIS A 66 8.79 4.13 4.29
CA HIS A 66 8.59 3.07 3.31
C HIS A 66 7.61 3.51 2.23
N ARG A 67 7.83 3.03 1.00
CA ARG A 67 7.00 3.36 -0.15
C ARG A 67 5.62 2.71 -0.03
N ALA A 68 4.58 3.45 -0.39
CA ALA A 68 3.19 3.02 -0.39
C ALA A 68 2.48 3.50 -1.67
N PHE A 69 1.28 2.98 -1.93
CA PHE A 69 0.40 3.48 -2.99
C PHE A 69 -1.05 3.55 -2.53
N SER A 70 -1.82 4.41 -3.21
CA SER A 70 -3.26 4.56 -3.04
C SER A 70 -3.95 4.63 -4.41
N VAL A 71 -4.92 3.74 -4.65
CA VAL A 71 -5.68 3.65 -5.90
C VAL A 71 -7.04 4.31 -5.75
N PHE A 72 -7.40 5.14 -6.72
CA PHE A 72 -8.76 5.69 -6.87
C PHE A 72 -9.34 5.19 -8.19
N LEU A 73 -10.27 4.25 -8.10
CA LEU A 73 -10.92 3.64 -9.25
C LEU A 73 -12.30 4.27 -9.46
N PHE A 74 -12.48 4.83 -10.65
CA PHE A 74 -13.74 5.41 -11.08
C PHE A 74 -14.39 4.52 -12.13
N ASN A 75 -15.72 4.41 -12.08
CA ASN A 75 -16.47 3.80 -13.18
C ASN A 75 -16.69 4.82 -14.33
N SER A 76 -17.35 4.39 -15.41
CA SER A 76 -17.65 5.25 -16.57
C SER A 76 -18.59 6.42 -16.27
N LYS A 77 -19.21 6.47 -15.09
CA LYS A 77 -20.03 7.57 -14.60
C LYS A 77 -19.27 8.52 -13.66
N TYR A 78 -17.96 8.35 -13.52
CA TYR A 78 -17.11 9.09 -12.57
C TYR A 78 -17.47 8.89 -11.09
N GLU A 79 -18.08 7.76 -10.74
CA GLU A 79 -18.34 7.38 -9.35
C GLU A 79 -17.11 6.65 -8.78
N LEU A 80 -16.65 7.06 -7.60
CA LEU A 80 -15.49 6.46 -6.92
C LEU A 80 -15.88 5.18 -6.18
N LEU A 81 -15.12 4.10 -6.41
CA LEU A 81 -15.23 2.89 -5.61
C LEU A 81 -14.55 3.07 -4.25
N LEU A 82 -15.35 3.10 -3.18
CA LEU A 82 -14.87 3.06 -1.80
C LEU A 82 -14.84 1.62 -1.28
N GLN A 83 -13.89 1.34 -0.38
CA GLN A 83 -13.78 0.04 0.27
C GLN A 83 -13.94 0.20 1.79
N GLN A 84 -14.76 -0.66 2.40
CA GLN A 84 -14.72 -0.87 3.85
C GLN A 84 -13.70 -1.96 4.17
N ARG A 85 -12.73 -1.65 5.02
CA ARG A 85 -11.67 -2.59 5.39
C ARG A 85 -12.23 -3.76 6.20
N SER A 86 -11.70 -4.98 5.99
CA SER A 86 -12.11 -6.14 6.78
C SER A 86 -11.76 -5.97 8.26
N ALA A 87 -12.53 -6.61 9.14
CA ALA A 87 -12.24 -6.65 10.58
C ALA A 87 -10.87 -7.29 10.90
N THR A 88 -10.35 -8.11 9.99
CA THR A 88 -9.07 -8.83 10.13
C THR A 88 -7.85 -7.98 9.73
N LYS A 89 -8.04 -6.75 9.25
CA LYS A 89 -6.91 -5.84 8.98
C LYS A 89 -6.28 -5.39 10.30
N VAL A 90 -4.95 -5.55 10.39
CA VAL A 90 -4.15 -5.11 11.54
C VAL A 90 -4.26 -3.60 11.76
N THR A 91 -4.11 -2.81 10.68
CA THR A 91 -4.33 -1.36 10.72
C THR A 91 -5.75 -1.01 10.27
N PHE A 92 -6.45 -0.20 11.07
CA PHE A 92 -7.77 0.36 10.76
C PHE A 92 -8.81 -0.67 10.29
N PRO A 93 -9.19 -1.65 11.12
CA PRO A 93 -10.30 -2.52 10.80
C PRO A 93 -11.60 -1.71 10.64
N LEU A 94 -12.47 -2.12 9.70
CA LEU A 94 -13.82 -1.57 9.48
C LEU A 94 -13.92 -0.10 9.03
N VAL A 95 -12.80 0.58 8.82
CA VAL A 95 -12.76 1.96 8.32
C VAL A 95 -13.04 1.98 6.81
N TRP A 96 -13.88 2.93 6.38
CA TRP A 96 -14.09 3.26 4.98
C TRP A 96 -12.92 4.06 4.42
N THR A 97 -12.40 3.65 3.28
CA THR A 97 -11.25 4.27 2.61
C THR A 97 -11.45 4.26 1.09
N ASN A 98 -10.48 4.78 0.35
CA ASN A 98 -10.48 4.73 -1.12
C ASN A 98 -10.39 3.27 -1.62
N THR A 99 -10.30 3.08 -2.94
CA THR A 99 -10.44 1.77 -3.58
C THR A 99 -9.48 0.71 -3.05
N CYS A 100 -8.18 1.02 -2.99
CA CYS A 100 -7.17 0.07 -2.52
C CYS A 100 -5.89 0.80 -2.09
N CYS A 101 -5.33 0.43 -0.94
CA CYS A 101 -4.06 0.97 -0.42
C CYS A 101 -3.14 -0.18 -0.02
N SER A 102 -1.88 -0.11 -0.44
CA SER A 102 -0.87 -1.11 -0.07
C SER A 102 0.55 -0.61 -0.31
N HIS A 103 1.49 -1.55 -0.35
CA HIS A 103 2.91 -1.26 -0.58
C HIS A 103 3.42 -2.05 -1.78
N PRO A 104 4.27 -1.46 -2.62
CA PRO A 104 5.17 -2.24 -3.46
C PRO A 104 6.10 -3.08 -2.57
N LEU A 105 6.34 -4.31 -3.00
CA LEU A 105 7.22 -5.25 -2.34
C LEU A 105 8.65 -5.05 -2.85
N TYR A 106 9.62 -5.29 -1.97
CA TYR A 106 11.03 -5.32 -2.34
C TYR A 106 11.35 -6.59 -3.14
N ARG A 107 10.97 -6.57 -4.43
CA ARG A 107 11.19 -7.61 -5.45
C ARG A 107 11.35 -6.98 -6.82
N GLU A 108 12.04 -7.66 -7.73
CA GLU A 108 12.41 -7.12 -9.05
C GLU A 108 11.23 -6.51 -9.81
N SER A 109 10.07 -7.18 -9.85
CA SER A 109 8.89 -6.70 -10.58
C SER A 109 8.23 -5.45 -9.99
N GLU A 110 8.55 -5.08 -8.75
CA GLU A 110 7.95 -3.93 -8.04
C GLU A 110 8.97 -2.87 -7.63
N LEU A 111 10.25 -3.07 -7.96
CA LEU A 111 11.35 -2.12 -7.73
C LEU A 111 11.64 -1.19 -8.92
N ILE A 112 10.96 -1.39 -10.05
CA ILE A 112 11.14 -0.63 -11.29
C ILE A 112 10.65 0.81 -11.11
N TYR A 113 11.52 1.78 -11.35
CA TYR A 113 11.25 3.21 -11.12
C TYR A 113 10.61 3.87 -12.35
N GLU A 114 11.02 3.44 -13.54
CA GLU A 114 10.61 3.97 -14.83
C GLU A 114 9.09 3.95 -14.97
N ASP A 115 8.49 5.11 -15.26
CA ASP A 115 7.04 5.31 -15.39
C ASP A 115 6.21 4.75 -14.21
N ALA A 116 6.81 4.71 -13.02
CA ALA A 116 6.26 4.11 -11.80
C ALA A 116 5.79 2.65 -11.99
N LEU A 117 6.40 1.90 -12.92
CA LEU A 117 5.97 0.56 -13.30
C LEU A 117 5.92 -0.41 -12.10
N GLY A 118 6.90 -0.33 -11.20
CA GLY A 118 6.92 -1.19 -10.01
C GLY A 118 5.71 -0.97 -9.10
N VAL A 119 5.32 0.28 -8.89
CA VAL A 119 4.12 0.64 -8.11
C VAL A 119 2.84 0.22 -8.82
N ARG A 120 2.79 0.38 -10.15
CA ARG A 120 1.65 -0.07 -10.98
C ARG A 120 1.45 -1.58 -10.90
N ASN A 121 2.52 -2.36 -10.96
CA ASN A 121 2.49 -3.82 -10.79
C ASN A 121 1.98 -4.22 -9.40
N ALA A 122 2.42 -3.50 -8.36
CA ALA A 122 1.94 -3.70 -7.00
C ALA A 122 0.44 -3.39 -6.83
N ALA A 123 -0.01 -2.30 -7.45
CA ALA A 123 -1.42 -1.91 -7.47
C ALA A 123 -2.29 -2.95 -8.18
N GLN A 124 -1.90 -3.42 -9.36
CA GLN A 124 -2.61 -4.48 -10.08
C GLN A 124 -2.72 -5.75 -9.25
N ARG A 125 -1.62 -6.23 -8.66
CA ARG A 125 -1.64 -7.39 -7.77
C ARG A 125 -2.62 -7.21 -6.62
N LYS A 126 -2.61 -6.04 -5.98
CA LYS A 126 -3.45 -5.79 -4.80
C LYS A 126 -4.92 -5.56 -5.11
N LEU A 127 -5.24 -5.01 -6.28
CA LEU A 127 -6.60 -4.97 -6.79
C LEU A 127 -7.13 -6.39 -7.02
N LEU A 128 -6.33 -7.28 -7.59
CA LEU A 128 -6.68 -8.69 -7.74
C LEU A 128 -6.86 -9.38 -6.37
N ASP A 129 -5.89 -9.21 -5.47
CA ASP A 129 -5.92 -9.84 -4.13
C ASP A 129 -7.10 -9.38 -3.26
N GLU A 130 -7.50 -8.10 -3.33
CA GLU A 130 -8.51 -7.51 -2.43
C GLU A 130 -9.90 -7.38 -3.05
N LEU A 131 -9.98 -7.21 -4.38
CA LEU A 131 -11.23 -6.93 -5.09
C LEU A 131 -11.53 -7.92 -6.23
N GLY A 132 -10.58 -8.78 -6.60
CA GLY A 132 -10.74 -9.74 -7.70
C GLY A 132 -10.75 -9.09 -9.09
N ILE A 133 -10.15 -7.90 -9.23
CA ILE A 133 -10.08 -7.11 -10.47
C ILE A 133 -8.71 -7.27 -11.13
#